data_AF-A0A7S3FQD8-F1
#
_entry.id   AF-A0A7S3FQD8-F1
#
_cell.length_a   1.000
_cell.length_b   1.000
_cell.length_c   1.000
_cell.angle_alpha   90.00
_cell.angle_beta   90.00
_cell.angle_gamma   90.00
#
_symmetry.space_group_name_H-M   'P 1'
#
loop_
_entity.id
_entity.type
_entity.pdbx_description
1 polymer ?
#
loop_
_entity_poly.entity_id
_entity_poly.type
_entity_poly.pdbx_seq_one_letter_code
_entity_poly.pdbx_strand_id
1 'polypeptide(L)'
;VEGEGEGDGPFATVARELGMVDALATSLLREVGKLPSLAFNLGVEMNIAALLARMEASFPLAYNLEEVRRHGERIDGKLRSFEEEAHGVAGEPFNLRSWKELGAVLYDKLGAPQLASRTSRNQNPRSTDE
;
A
#
# COMPACT_ATOMS: atom_id res chain seq x y z
N VAL A 1 34.57 -9.08 43.33
CA VAL A 1 33.50 -10.04 43.01
C VAL A 1 32.37 -9.20 42.45
N GLU A 2 32.51 -8.75 41.20
CA GLU A 2 31.80 -9.33 40.04
C GLU A 2 30.28 -9.24 40.31
N GLY A 3 29.56 -8.23 39.84
CA GLY A 3 29.40 -7.88 38.42
C GLY A 3 28.26 -8.71 37.81
N GLU A 4 27.10 -8.77 38.47
CA GLU A 4 25.93 -9.49 37.94
C GLU A 4 25.21 -8.61 36.92
N GLY A 5 25.25 -9.04 35.65
CA GLY A 5 24.63 -8.38 34.52
C GLY A 5 23.10 -8.38 34.61
N GLU A 6 22.53 -7.24 34.99
CA GLU A 6 21.08 -7.01 35.11
C GLU A 6 20.38 -6.67 33.77
N GLY A 7 20.98 -6.99 32.63
CA GLY A 7 20.56 -6.43 31.34
C GLY A 7 19.95 -7.37 30.31
N ASP A 8 20.24 -8.67 30.35
CA ASP A 8 20.16 -9.51 29.15
C ASP A 8 19.55 -10.90 29.39
N GLY A 9 18.49 -10.94 30.20
CA GLY A 9 17.65 -12.13 30.30
C GLY A 9 16.79 -12.32 29.04
N PRO A 10 16.34 -13.55 28.72
CA PRO A 10 15.51 -13.83 27.53
C PRO A 10 14.20 -13.03 27.48
N PHE A 11 13.77 -12.47 28.62
CA PHE A 11 12.58 -11.63 28.73
C PHE A 11 12.88 -10.14 28.96
N ALA A 12 14.15 -9.72 29.03
CA ALA A 12 14.52 -8.33 29.34
C ALA A 12 14.02 -7.35 28.26
N THR A 13 14.09 -7.74 26.99
CA THR A 13 13.55 -6.94 25.87
C THR A 13 12.03 -6.81 25.96
N VAL A 14 11.32 -7.90 26.22
CA VAL A 14 9.86 -7.90 26.36
C VAL A 14 9.43 -7.08 27.58
N ALA A 15 10.13 -7.19 28.70
CA ALA A 15 9.87 -6.39 29.90
C ALA A 15 10.06 -4.89 29.64
N ARG A 16 11.10 -4.52 28.88
CA ARG A 16 11.32 -3.13 28.46
C ARG A 16 10.21 -2.63 27.54
N GLU A 17 9.83 -3.42 26.53
CA GLU A 17 8.75 -3.07 25.61
C GLU A 17 7.41 -2.91 26.31
N LEU A 18 7.06 -3.83 27.23
CA LEU A 18 5.86 -3.73 28.06
C LEU A 18 5.88 -2.47 28.93
N GLY A 19 7.02 -2.14 29.56
CA GLY A 19 7.15 -0.91 30.35
C GLY A 19 6.98 0.36 29.51
N MET A 20 7.48 0.36 28.27
CA MET A 20 7.29 1.48 27.35
C MET A 20 5.82 1.61 26.92
N VAL A 21 5.14 0.50 26.62
CA VAL A 21 3.72 0.47 26.26
C VAL A 21 2.86 0.96 27.42
N ASP A 22 3.12 0.51 28.65
CA ASP A 22 2.37 0.91 29.84
C ASP A 22 2.53 2.42 30.15
N ALA A 23 3.77 2.92 30.10
CA ALA A 23 4.04 4.34 30.27
C ALA A 23 3.36 5.21 29.21
N LEU A 24 3.40 4.77 27.94
CA LEU A 24 2.74 5.46 26.84
C LEU A 24 1.22 5.41 26.95
N ALA A 25 0.64 4.24 27.23
CA ALA A 25 -0.80 4.04 27.39
C ALA A 25 -1.35 4.93 28.51
N THR A 26 -0.64 5.01 29.64
CA THR A 26 -1.01 5.87 30.77
C THR A 26 -1.05 7.35 30.38
N SER A 27 -0.04 7.81 29.63
CA SER A 27 0.01 9.19 29.12
C SER A 27 -1.13 9.48 28.14
N LEU A 28 -1.37 8.57 27.18
CA LEU A 28 -2.40 8.73 26.17
C LEU A 28 -3.81 8.69 26.75
N LEU A 29 -4.10 7.77 27.69
CA LEU A 29 -5.41 7.70 28.35
C LEU A 29 -5.75 9.00 29.10
N ARG A 30 -4.74 9.66 29.69
CA ARG A 30 -4.91 10.96 30.33
C ARG A 30 -5.30 12.05 29.34
N GLU A 31 -4.68 12.10 28.17
CA GLU A 31 -5.00 13.09 27.13
C GLU A 31 -6.35 12.78 26.47
N VAL A 32 -6.67 11.50 26.23
CA VAL A 32 -7.97 11.05 25.71
C VAL A 32 -9.11 11.42 26.66
N GLY A 33 -8.89 11.33 27.98
CA GLY A 33 -9.87 11.75 28.99
C GLY A 33 -10.24 13.25 28.93
N LYS A 34 -9.40 14.09 28.30
CA LYS A 34 -9.70 15.51 28.06
C LYS A 34 -10.59 15.74 26.83
N LEU A 35 -10.85 14.71 26.03
CA LEU A 35 -11.63 14.75 24.79
C LEU A 35 -12.90 13.88 24.96
N PRO A 36 -14.05 14.48 25.34
CA PRO A 36 -15.25 13.73 25.70
C PRO A 36 -15.78 12.81 24.61
N SER A 37 -15.67 13.23 23.34
CA SER A 37 -16.10 12.43 22.17
C SER A 37 -15.23 11.20 21.94
N LEU A 38 -13.94 11.27 22.26
CA LEU A 38 -13.01 10.16 22.09
C LEU A 38 -13.09 9.19 23.28
N ALA A 39 -13.18 9.72 24.49
CA ALA A 39 -13.39 8.92 25.70
C ALA A 39 -14.69 8.11 25.65
N PHE A 40 -15.78 8.69 25.10
CA PHE A 40 -17.05 8.00 24.92
C PHE A 40 -16.96 6.80 23.97
N ASN A 41 -16.18 6.91 22.89
CA ASN A 41 -16.07 5.87 21.87
C ASN A 41 -14.97 4.83 22.15
N LEU A 42 -14.10 5.06 23.14
CA LEU A 42 -12.95 4.19 23.42
C LEU A 42 -13.36 2.74 23.68
N GLY A 43 -14.49 2.51 24.36
CA GLY A 43 -15.01 1.15 24.57
C GLY A 43 -15.40 0.44 23.27
N VAL A 44 -15.94 1.17 22.29
CA VAL A 44 -16.28 0.63 20.97
C VAL A 44 -14.99 0.32 20.20
N GLU A 45 -14.02 1.24 20.19
CA GLU A 45 -12.73 1.06 19.54
C GLU A 45 -11.97 -0.16 20.09
N MET A 46 -11.95 -0.35 21.42
CA MET A 46 -11.29 -1.50 22.04
C MET A 46 -11.97 -2.83 21.68
N ASN A 47 -13.31 -2.84 21.58
CA ASN A 47 -14.05 -4.01 21.13
C ASN A 47 -13.76 -4.35 19.66
N ILE A 48 -13.68 -3.33 18.79
CA ILE A 48 -13.35 -3.51 17.37
C ILE A 48 -11.90 -3.99 17.22
N ALA A 49 -10.95 -3.42 17.95
CA ALA A 49 -9.55 -3.84 17.94
C ALA A 49 -9.41 -5.32 18.34
N ALA A 50 -10.09 -5.75 19.40
CA ALA A 50 -10.11 -7.16 19.81
C ALA A 50 -10.77 -8.07 18.77
N LEU A 51 -11.83 -7.62 18.10
CA LEU A 51 -12.47 -8.36 17.01
C LEU A 51 -11.52 -8.53 15.82
N LEU A 52 -10.85 -7.46 15.38
CA LEU A 52 -9.90 -7.48 14.27
C LEU A 52 -8.69 -8.39 14.56
N ALA A 53 -8.14 -8.33 15.77
CA ALA A 53 -7.05 -9.22 16.18
C ALA A 53 -7.47 -10.69 16.13
N ARG A 54 -8.71 -11.01 16.53
CA ARG A 54 -9.26 -12.37 16.41
C ARG A 54 -9.48 -12.76 14.96
N MET A 55 -9.94 -11.84 14.12
CA MET A 55 -10.12 -12.08 12.68
C MET A 55 -8.79 -12.43 12.02
N GLU A 56 -7.74 -11.66 12.30
CA GLU A 56 -6.39 -11.88 11.78
C GLU A 56 -5.80 -13.21 12.24
N ALA A 57 -5.96 -13.57 13.52
CA ALA A 57 -5.41 -14.80 14.07
C ALA A 57 -6.19 -16.07 13.66
N SER A 58 -7.52 -15.98 13.52
CA SER A 58 -8.39 -17.15 13.35
C SER A 58 -8.85 -17.37 11.91
N PHE A 59 -8.82 -16.33 11.07
CA PHE A 59 -9.27 -16.39 9.68
C PHE A 59 -8.12 -16.01 8.74
N PRO A 60 -7.15 -16.91 8.51
CA PRO A 60 -6.30 -16.77 7.34
C PRO A 60 -7.22 -16.76 6.11
N LEU A 61 -7.11 -15.72 5.30
CA LEU A 61 -7.82 -15.66 4.03
C LEU A 61 -7.33 -16.84 3.18
N ALA A 62 -8.16 -17.87 3.08
CA ALA A 62 -7.87 -19.08 2.32
C ALA A 62 -7.94 -18.74 0.82
N TYR A 63 -6.83 -18.25 0.30
CA TYR A 63 -6.65 -18.03 -1.13
C TYR A 63 -6.09 -19.29 -1.78
N ASN A 64 -6.67 -19.69 -2.91
CA ASN A 64 -6.06 -20.68 -3.77
C ASN A 64 -4.92 -19.98 -4.56
N LEU A 65 -3.69 -20.11 -4.06
CA LEU A 65 -2.51 -19.50 -4.67
C LEU A 65 -2.27 -19.96 -6.11
N GLU A 66 -2.60 -21.21 -6.42
CA GLU A 66 -2.44 -21.76 -7.78
C GLU A 66 -3.43 -21.12 -8.77
N GLU A 67 -4.67 -20.90 -8.34
CA GLU A 67 -5.66 -20.15 -9.12
C GLU A 67 -5.22 -18.70 -9.38
N VAL A 68 -4.67 -18.03 -8.37
CA VAL A 68 -4.15 -16.66 -8.51
C VAL A 68 -2.98 -16.63 -9.49
N ARG A 69 -2.04 -17.58 -9.38
CA ARG A 69 -0.89 -17.70 -10.27
C ARG A 69 -1.32 -17.93 -11.72
N ARG A 70 -2.22 -18.90 -11.95
CA ARG A 70 -2.78 -19.18 -13.28
C ARG A 70 -3.51 -17.97 -13.86
N HIS A 71 -4.21 -17.21 -13.02
CA HIS A 71 -4.86 -15.98 -13.45
C HIS A 71 -3.84 -14.93 -13.88
N GLY A 72 -2.75 -14.76 -13.12
CA GLY A 72 -1.62 -13.90 -13.47
C GLY A 72 -1.04 -14.24 -14.84
N GLU A 73 -0.67 -15.50 -15.06
CA GLU A 73 -0.11 -15.97 -16.34
C GLU A 73 -1.04 -15.69 -17.53
N ARG A 74 -2.35 -15.87 -17.33
CA ARG A 74 -3.36 -15.60 -18.36
C ARG A 74 -3.46 -14.10 -18.67
N ILE A 75 -3.35 -13.23 -17.66
CA ILE A 75 -3.33 -11.77 -17.88
C ILE A 75 -2.06 -11.40 -18.64
N ASP A 76 -0.90 -11.88 -18.21
CA ASP A 76 0.38 -11.58 -18.84
C ASP A 76 0.45 -12.06 -20.29
N GLY A 77 -0.13 -13.22 -20.58
CA GLY A 77 -0.29 -13.71 -21.95
C GLY A 77 -1.11 -12.77 -22.82
N LYS A 78 -2.27 -12.30 -22.32
CA LYS A 78 -3.12 -11.34 -23.04
C LYS A 78 -2.45 -9.98 -23.19
N LEU A 79 -1.71 -9.54 -22.18
CA LEU A 79 -1.01 -8.26 -22.22
C LEU A 79 0.06 -8.27 -23.32
N ARG A 80 0.84 -9.35 -23.42
CA ARG A 80 1.83 -9.51 -24.49
C ARG A 80 1.20 -9.49 -25.88
N SER A 81 0.08 -10.20 -26.08
CA SER A 81 -0.61 -10.16 -27.38
C SER A 81 -1.11 -8.76 -27.74
N PHE A 82 -1.58 -7.99 -26.77
CA PHE A 82 -2.00 -6.60 -27.00
C PHE A 82 -0.82 -5.66 -27.24
N GLU A 83 0.32 -5.88 -26.57
CA GLU A 83 1.56 -5.12 -26.82
C GLU A 83 2.05 -5.36 -28.26
N GLU A 84 2.07 -6.61 -28.72
CA GLU A 84 2.44 -6.97 -30.09
C GLU A 84 1.49 -6.36 -31.14
N GLU A 85 0.18 -6.43 -30.90
CA GLU A 85 -0.82 -5.81 -31.77
C GLU A 85 -0.65 -4.28 -31.81
N ALA A 86 -0.44 -3.64 -30.66
CA ALA A 86 -0.21 -2.20 -30.59
C ALA A 86 1.07 -1.77 -31.30
N HIS A 87 2.17 -2.52 -31.17
CA HIS A 87 3.41 -2.29 -31.92
C HIS A 87 3.19 -2.47 -33.43
N GLY A 88 2.39 -3.46 -33.82
CA GLY A 88 2.02 -3.68 -35.22
C GLY A 88 1.21 -2.52 -35.82
N VAL A 89 0.25 -1.97 -35.06
CA VAL A 89 -0.54 -0.80 -35.49
C VAL A 89 0.32 0.47 -35.54
N ALA A 90 1.22 0.66 -34.58
CA ALA A 90 2.12 1.80 -34.53
C ALA A 90 3.24 1.73 -35.58
N GLY A 91 3.59 0.54 -36.05
CA GLY A 91 4.68 0.28 -36.98
C GLY A 91 6.08 0.34 -36.34
N GLU A 92 6.16 0.49 -35.02
CA GLU A 92 7.40 0.55 -34.26
C GLU A 92 7.21 0.01 -32.83
N PRO A 93 8.28 -0.48 -32.19
CA PRO A 93 8.24 -0.78 -30.77
C PRO A 93 8.24 0.50 -29.93
N PHE A 94 7.37 0.55 -28.92
CA PHE A 94 7.34 1.62 -27.92
C PHE A 94 6.90 1.07 -26.56
N ASN A 95 7.16 1.80 -25.49
CA ASN A 95 6.76 1.41 -24.15
C ASN A 95 5.33 1.84 -23.83
N LEU A 96 4.38 0.90 -23.86
CA LEU A 96 2.97 1.16 -23.52
C LEU A 96 2.77 1.63 -22.07
N ARG A 97 3.73 1.40 -21.17
CA ARG A 97 3.69 1.85 -19.77
C ARG A 97 4.14 3.30 -19.61
N SER A 98 4.73 3.90 -20.64
CA SER A 98 5.18 5.28 -20.65
C SER A 98 4.12 6.16 -21.30
N TRP A 99 3.45 6.99 -20.48
CA TRP A 99 2.47 7.96 -20.98
C TRP A 99 3.02 8.89 -22.05
N LYS A 100 4.32 9.23 -21.99
CA LYS A 100 4.99 10.10 -22.96
C LYS A 100 5.12 9.42 -24.33
N GLU A 101 5.59 8.17 -24.35
CA GLU A 101 5.77 7.43 -25.61
C GLU A 101 4.43 7.05 -26.23
N LEU A 102 3.47 6.56 -25.41
CA LEU A 102 2.12 6.25 -25.88
C LEU A 102 1.42 7.50 -26.44
N GLY A 103 1.58 8.65 -25.78
CA GLY A 103 1.04 9.92 -26.26
C GLY A 103 1.62 10.34 -27.61
N ALA A 104 2.94 10.23 -27.78
CA ALA A 104 3.60 10.53 -29.06
C ALA A 104 3.11 9.61 -30.19
N VAL A 105 2.97 8.32 -29.92
CA VAL A 105 2.45 7.36 -30.92
C VAL A 105 0.98 7.67 -31.26
N LEU A 106 0.11 7.87 -30.27
CA LEU A 106 -1.33 8.09 -30.50
C LEU A 106 -1.63 9.41 -31.21
N TYR A 107 -1.02 10.52 -30.77
CA TYR A 107 -1.38 11.85 -31.24
C TYR A 107 -0.51 12.34 -32.39
N ASP A 108 0.80 12.07 -32.36
CA ASP A 108 1.71 12.59 -33.38
C ASP A 108 1.75 11.65 -34.60
N LYS A 109 1.82 10.32 -34.37
CA LYS A 109 1.95 9.34 -35.46
C LYS A 109 0.60 8.87 -35.99
N LEU A 110 -0.29 8.41 -35.11
CA LEU A 110 -1.61 7.88 -35.49
C LEU A 110 -2.67 8.98 -35.69
N GLY A 111 -2.34 10.23 -35.32
CA GLY A 111 -3.21 11.39 -35.57
C GLY A 111 -4.54 11.35 -34.83
N ALA A 112 -4.62 10.65 -33.70
CA ALA A 112 -5.84 10.60 -32.90
C ALA A 112 -6.21 12.01 -32.41
N PRO A 113 -7.52 12.36 -32.34
CA PRO A 113 -7.94 13.67 -31.86
C PRO A 113 -7.59 13.82 -30.37
N GLN A 114 -6.90 14.90 -30.02
CA GLN A 114 -6.64 15.23 -28.62
C GLN A 114 -7.97 15.63 -27.95
N LEU A 115 -8.45 14.77 -27.05
CA LEU A 115 -9.61 15.09 -26.23
C LEU A 115 -9.20 16.05 -25.12
N ALA A 116 -9.76 17.26 -25.12
CA ALA A 116 -9.57 18.23 -24.06
C ALA A 116 -10.18 17.68 -22.74
N SER A 117 -9.34 17.09 -21.88
CA SER A 117 -9.77 16.59 -20.58
C SER A 117 -10.03 17.74 -19.61
N ARG A 118 -11.20 17.72 -18.94
CA ARG A 118 -11.57 18.63 -17.84
C ARG A 118 -10.68 18.51 -16.59
N THR A 119 -9.72 17.58 -16.57
CA THR A 119 -8.77 17.33 -15.48
C THR A 119 -7.33 17.42 -15.99
N SER A 120 -7.03 18.23 -17.01
CA SER A 120 -5.68 18.37 -17.56
C SER A 120 -4.70 19.15 -16.67
N ARG A 121 -5.14 19.81 -15.58
CA ARG A 121 -4.25 20.73 -14.84
C ARG A 121 -3.32 20.06 -13.81
N ASN A 122 -3.47 18.78 -13.42
CA ASN A 122 -2.71 18.31 -12.25
C ASN A 122 -2.23 16.85 -12.21
N GLN A 123 -1.82 16.26 -13.34
CA GLN A 123 -1.01 15.03 -13.30
C GLN A 123 0.10 15.03 -14.36
N ASN A 124 1.19 15.75 -14.07
CA ASN A 124 2.53 15.36 -14.52
C ASN A 124 3.61 15.93 -13.56
N PRO A 125 3.89 15.31 -12.40
CA PRO A 125 4.95 15.75 -11.52
C PRO A 125 6.27 15.14 -11.99
N ARG A 126 6.92 15.78 -12.96
CA ARG A 126 8.38 15.82 -13.22
C ARG A 126 8.63 16.35 -14.64
N SER A 127 8.40 17.65 -14.80
CA SER A 127 9.29 18.50 -15.58
C SER A 127 9.95 19.41 -14.55
N THR A 128 11.18 19.09 -14.21
CA THR A 128 12.17 20.06 -13.77
C THR A 128 13.35 19.83 -14.68
N ASP A 129 13.36 20.53 -15.81
CA ASP A 129 14.60 20.90 -16.47
C ASP A 129 15.06 22.19 -15.79
N GLU A 130 15.86 22.02 -14.74
CA GLU A 130 17.12 22.72 -14.45
C GLU A 130 18.07 21.68 -13.83
#